data_AF-A0A415W7U1-F1
#
_entry.id   AF-A0A415W7U1-F1
#
_cell.length_a   1.000
_cell.length_b   1.000
_cell.length_c   1.000
_cell.angle_alpha   90.00
_cell.angle_beta   90.00
_cell.angle_gamma   90.00
#
_symmetry.space_group_name_H-M   'P 1'
#
loop_
_entity.id
_entity.type
_entity.pdbx_description
1 polymer ?
#
loop_
_entity_poly.entity_id
_entity_poly.type
_entity_poly.pdbx_seq_one_letter_code
_entity_poly.pdbx_strand_id
1 'polypeptide(L)'
;MAIRQIRVLGDDVLRKKCKEVKEMTPRMHTLVEDMYDTMYEAMGVGLAAPQVGILKRIVVIDTGEEGECVTLVNPVITLKEGEQVGEEGCLSLPGKVAVVKRPDHVICEAFDEDMNPITVEGFGLFARALCHETDHLDGILYPDVAEEPARDVTMEEVE
;
A
#
# COMPACT_ATOMS: atom_id res chain seq x y z
N MET A 1 -9.10 14.39 12.95
CA MET A 1 -7.96 13.81 12.22
C MET A 1 -7.73 14.64 10.96
N ALA A 2 -6.54 14.56 10.36
CA ALA A 2 -6.08 15.51 9.35
C ALA A 2 -5.66 14.80 8.05
N ILE A 3 -6.09 15.34 6.92
CA ILE A 3 -5.64 14.89 5.61
C ILE A 3 -4.16 15.25 5.44
N ARG A 4 -3.35 14.24 5.12
CA ARG A 4 -1.91 14.39 4.86
C ARG A 4 -1.66 14.58 3.38
N GLN A 5 -0.63 15.35 3.07
CA GLN A 5 -0.19 15.50 1.70
C GLN A 5 0.47 14.21 1.21
N ILE A 6 -0.15 13.58 0.21
CA ILE A 6 0.43 12.45 -0.50
C ILE A 6 1.64 12.92 -1.31
N ARG A 7 2.73 12.18 -1.20
CA ARG A 7 3.98 12.37 -1.92
C ARG A 7 3.85 11.73 -3.29
N VAL A 8 4.30 12.43 -4.32
CA VAL A 8 4.20 11.98 -5.71
C VAL A 8 5.58 11.65 -6.29
N LEU A 9 5.59 10.88 -7.37
CA LEU A 9 6.80 10.48 -8.08
C LEU A 9 7.72 11.67 -8.35
N GLY A 10 8.98 11.52 -7.94
CA GLY A 10 9.98 12.60 -7.92
C GLY A 10 10.39 13.00 -6.50
N ASP A 11 9.59 12.68 -5.48
CA ASP A 11 10.00 12.80 -4.07
C ASP A 11 10.85 11.58 -3.65
N ASP A 12 12.10 11.83 -3.24
CA ASP A 12 13.06 10.81 -2.82
C ASP A 12 12.55 9.92 -1.68
N VAL A 13 11.58 10.39 -0.88
CA VAL A 13 11.02 9.60 0.22
C VAL A 13 10.38 8.30 -0.27
N LEU A 14 9.81 8.30 -1.47
CA LEU A 14 9.15 7.14 -2.08
C LEU A 14 10.14 6.05 -2.52
N ARG A 15 11.43 6.37 -2.56
CA ARG A 15 12.51 5.45 -2.97
C ARG A 15 13.34 4.94 -1.79
N LYS A 16 13.01 5.35 -0.56
CA LYS A 16 13.75 4.97 0.65
C LYS A 16 13.14 3.75 1.31
N LYS A 17 14.00 2.85 1.77
CA LYS A 17 13.59 1.75 2.65
C LYS A 17 13.11 2.30 4.00
N CYS A 18 11.91 1.92 4.39
CA CYS A 18 11.29 2.29 5.64
C CYS A 18 11.94 1.58 6.83
N LYS A 19 11.91 2.24 7.99
CA LYS A 19 12.47 1.69 9.23
C LYS A 19 11.41 0.86 9.95
N GLU A 20 11.87 -0.23 10.55
CA GLU A 20 11.07 -1.04 11.47
C GLU A 20 10.46 -0.18 12.60
N VAL A 21 9.24 -0.52 12.97
CA VAL A 21 8.52 0.00 14.13
C VAL A 21 8.77 -0.94 15.30
N LYS A 22 9.44 -0.44 16.34
CA LYS A 22 9.74 -1.25 17.55
C LYS A 22 8.64 -1.17 18.60
N GLU A 23 7.87 -0.10 18.56
CA GLU A 23 6.78 0.21 19.48
C GLU A 23 5.80 1.13 18.76
N MET A 24 4.51 0.93 18.99
CA MET A 24 3.46 1.84 18.55
C MET A 24 3.31 2.96 19.58
N THR A 25 3.60 4.19 19.14
CA THR A 25 3.49 5.38 19.98
C THR A 25 2.15 6.08 19.74
N PRO A 26 1.67 6.95 20.65
CA PRO A 26 0.44 7.72 20.41
C PRO A 26 0.46 8.50 19.09
N ARG A 27 1.62 9.01 18.67
CA ARG A 27 1.77 9.70 17.38
C ARG A 27 1.65 8.77 16.17
N MET A 28 1.94 7.48 16.33
CA MET A 28 1.78 6.48 15.28
C MET A 28 0.33 6.04 15.14
N HIS A 29 -0.43 5.93 16.23
CA HIS A 29 -1.88 5.73 16.14
C HIS A 29 -2.56 6.90 15.42
N THR A 30 -2.23 8.14 15.77
CA THR A 30 -2.73 9.31 15.02
C THR A 30 -2.27 9.31 13.56
N LEU A 31 -1.08 8.78 13.26
CA LEU A 31 -0.62 8.62 11.87
C LEU A 31 -1.50 7.61 11.12
N VAL A 32 -1.83 6.47 11.72
CA VAL A 32 -2.70 5.45 11.13
C VAL A 32 -4.08 6.04 10.84
N GLU A 33 -4.67 6.71 11.81
CA GLU A 33 -5.92 7.47 11.66
C GLU A 33 -5.86 8.46 10.49
N ASP A 34 -4.84 9.32 10.46
CA ASP A 34 -4.64 10.29 9.37
C ASP A 34 -4.42 9.59 8.01
N MET A 35 -3.79 8.41 7.99
CA MET A 35 -3.54 7.63 6.77
C MET A 35 -4.83 7.07 6.20
N TYR A 36 -5.73 6.53 7.04
CA TYR A 36 -7.06 6.12 6.60
C TYR A 36 -7.86 7.30 6.04
N ASP A 37 -7.94 8.42 6.78
CA ASP A 37 -8.63 9.62 6.30
C ASP A 37 -8.08 10.10 4.94
N THR A 38 -6.76 10.10 4.80
CA THR A 38 -6.08 10.49 3.55
C THR A 38 -6.36 9.51 2.40
N MET A 39 -6.35 8.21 2.69
CA MET A 39 -6.63 7.15 1.72
C MET A 39 -8.07 7.27 1.19
N TYR A 40 -9.04 7.43 2.10
CA TYR A 40 -10.45 7.56 1.72
C TYR A 40 -10.75 8.84 0.94
N GLU A 41 -10.18 9.99 1.36
CA GLU A 41 -10.33 11.26 0.63
C GLU A 41 -9.74 11.17 -0.80
N ALA A 42 -8.66 10.42 -0.96
CA ALA A 42 -8.03 10.18 -2.25
C ALA A 42 -8.66 9.03 -3.06
N MET A 43 -9.75 8.43 -2.56
CA MET A 43 -10.44 7.27 -3.16
C MET A 43 -9.49 6.08 -3.42
N GLY A 44 -8.51 5.88 -2.54
CA GLY A 44 -7.58 4.75 -2.59
C GLY A 44 -8.08 3.55 -1.78
N VAL A 45 -7.49 2.39 -2.07
CA VAL A 45 -7.72 1.13 -1.33
C VAL A 45 -6.53 0.72 -0.45
N GLY A 46 -5.44 1.47 -0.53
CA GLY A 46 -4.21 1.23 0.22
C GLY A 46 -3.38 2.50 0.34
N LEU A 47 -2.66 2.64 1.44
CA LEU A 47 -1.71 3.72 1.66
C LEU A 47 -0.57 3.29 2.60
N ALA A 48 0.67 3.48 2.15
CA ALA A 48 1.87 3.26 2.92
C ALA A 48 2.39 4.57 3.56
N ALA A 49 2.89 4.49 4.78
CA ALA A 49 3.48 5.64 5.49
C ALA A 49 4.51 6.48 4.70
N PRO A 50 5.41 5.91 3.85
CA PRO A 50 6.30 6.72 3.02
C PRO A 50 5.56 7.63 2.04
N GLN A 51 4.36 7.26 1.59
CA GLN A 51 3.52 8.08 0.72
C GLN A 51 2.97 9.32 1.41
N VAL A 52 2.99 9.38 2.75
CA VAL A 52 2.72 10.62 3.52
C VAL A 52 4.00 11.20 4.15
N GLY A 53 5.16 10.78 3.64
CA GLY A 53 6.48 11.31 4.02
C GLY A 53 7.10 10.68 5.27
N ILE A 54 6.55 9.58 5.79
CA ILE A 54 7.00 8.95 7.03
C ILE A 54 7.68 7.61 6.74
N LEU A 55 8.98 7.51 7.01
CA LEU A 55 9.78 6.29 6.76
C LEU A 55 9.62 5.25 7.87
N LYS A 56 8.39 4.75 8.03
CA LYS A 56 8.03 3.67 8.96
C LYS A 56 7.31 2.56 8.20
N ARG A 57 7.56 1.31 8.60
CA ARG A 57 6.90 0.14 8.03
C ARG A 57 5.47 0.02 8.55
N ILE A 58 4.59 0.90 8.09
CA ILE A 58 3.16 0.94 8.44
C ILE A 58 2.39 1.13 7.14
N VAL A 59 1.37 0.30 6.94
CA VAL A 59 0.43 0.40 5.81
C VAL A 59 -0.99 0.28 6.33
N VAL A 60 -1.92 0.95 5.66
CA VAL A 60 -3.36 0.79 5.84
C VAL A 60 -3.95 0.32 4.52
N ILE A 61 -4.88 -0.63 4.58
CA ILE A 61 -5.56 -1.20 3.41
C ILE A 61 -7.04 -1.30 3.74
N ASP A 62 -7.89 -0.98 2.75
CA ASP A 62 -9.32 -1.23 2.77
C ASP A 62 -9.83 -1.35 1.33
N THR A 63 -10.10 -2.58 0.88
CA THR A 63 -10.64 -2.87 -0.45
C THR A 63 -12.17 -2.88 -0.49
N GLY A 64 -12.85 -2.64 0.65
CA GLY A 64 -14.30 -2.58 0.76
C GLY A 64 -15.02 -3.91 0.97
N GLU A 65 -14.30 -5.04 0.97
CA GLU A 65 -14.87 -6.35 1.32
C GLU A 65 -14.74 -6.64 2.84
N GLU A 66 -15.66 -7.45 3.36
CA GLU A 66 -15.66 -7.80 4.78
C GLU A 66 -14.36 -8.55 5.15
N GLY A 67 -13.60 -8.00 6.09
CA GLY A 67 -12.33 -8.59 6.55
C GLY A 67 -11.09 -8.09 5.79
N GLU A 68 -11.24 -7.20 4.81
CA GLU A 68 -10.12 -6.67 4.02
C GLU A 68 -9.72 -5.22 4.40
N CYS A 69 -10.18 -4.74 5.56
CA CYS A 69 -9.76 -3.48 6.17
C CYS A 69 -8.74 -3.75 7.29
N VAL A 70 -7.46 -3.43 7.06
CA VAL A 70 -6.34 -3.78 7.96
C VAL A 70 -5.29 -2.69 8.09
N THR A 71 -4.77 -2.52 9.31
CA THR A 71 -3.51 -1.81 9.58
C THR A 71 -2.42 -2.84 9.78
N LEU A 72 -1.33 -2.77 9.02
CA LEU A 72 -0.20 -3.68 9.15
C LEU A 72 1.07 -2.94 9.55
N VAL A 73 1.64 -3.33 10.68
CA VAL A 73 2.91 -2.84 11.19
C VAL A 73 3.99 -3.89 10.92
N ASN A 74 5.12 -3.46 10.33
CA ASN A 74 6.21 -4.32 9.87
C ASN A 74 5.77 -5.52 9.00
N PRO A 75 4.89 -5.34 7.98
CA PRO A 75 4.43 -6.46 7.17
C PRO A 75 5.57 -7.12 6.40
N VAL A 76 5.46 -8.45 6.27
CA VAL A 76 6.32 -9.34 5.49
C VAL A 76 5.44 -10.37 4.78
N ILE A 77 5.53 -10.43 3.46
CA ILE A 77 4.88 -11.49 2.68
C ILE A 77 5.69 -12.78 2.82
N THR A 78 5.07 -13.82 3.37
CA THR A 78 5.68 -15.13 3.63
C THR A 78 5.26 -16.22 2.65
N LEU A 79 4.12 -16.04 1.98
CA LEU A 79 3.65 -16.92 0.91
C LEU A 79 3.20 -16.10 -0.31
N LYS A 80 3.53 -16.60 -1.50
CA LYS A 80 3.07 -16.08 -2.79
C LYS A 80 2.70 -17.27 -3.68
N GLU A 81 1.44 -17.38 -4.06
CA GLU A 81 0.93 -18.46 -4.89
C GLU A 81 0.01 -17.92 -5.99
N GLY A 82 -0.10 -18.70 -7.07
CA GLY A 82 -0.87 -18.30 -8.24
C GLY A 82 -0.30 -17.08 -8.96
N GLU A 83 -1.05 -16.60 -9.94
CA GLU A 83 -0.69 -15.44 -10.75
C GLU A 83 -1.96 -14.73 -11.20
N GLN A 84 -1.96 -13.40 -11.09
CA GLN A 84 -2.95 -12.52 -11.65
C GLN A 84 -2.25 -11.41 -12.43
N VAL A 85 -2.83 -11.03 -13.57
CA VAL A 85 -2.38 -9.92 -14.41
C VAL A 85 -3.50 -8.89 -14.47
N GLY A 86 -3.16 -7.64 -14.24
CA GLY A 86 -4.13 -6.55 -14.27
C GLY A 86 -3.47 -5.21 -14.04
N GLU A 87 -4.25 -4.15 -14.12
CA GLU A 87 -3.74 -2.79 -13.94
C GLU A 87 -3.52 -2.46 -12.46
N GLU A 88 -2.44 -1.74 -12.17
CA GLU A 88 -2.22 -1.06 -10.89
C GLU A 88 -2.14 0.44 -11.12
N GLY A 89 -2.87 1.19 -10.28
CA GLY A 89 -2.65 2.60 -10.04
C GLY A 89 -1.93 2.81 -8.70
N CYS A 90 -1.53 4.05 -8.43
CA CYS A 90 -0.95 4.42 -7.13
C CYS A 90 -1.27 5.88 -6.84
N LEU A 91 -1.63 6.18 -5.58
CA LEU A 91 -1.88 7.55 -5.14
C LEU A 91 -0.65 8.46 -5.29
N SER A 92 0.56 7.88 -5.32
CA SER A 92 1.82 8.58 -5.58
C SER A 92 2.16 8.75 -7.07
N LEU A 93 1.39 8.14 -7.98
CA LEU A 93 1.51 8.30 -9.43
C LEU A 93 0.13 8.65 -10.02
N PRO A 94 -0.43 9.83 -9.67
CA PRO A 94 -1.79 10.17 -10.02
C PRO A 94 -2.00 10.19 -11.54
N GLY A 95 -3.11 9.61 -11.98
CA GLY A 95 -3.49 9.56 -13.40
C GLY A 95 -2.66 8.59 -14.26
N LYS A 96 -1.88 7.69 -13.65
CA LYS A 96 -1.10 6.69 -14.35
C LYS A 96 -1.41 5.27 -13.90
N VAL A 97 -1.42 4.35 -14.85
CA VAL A 97 -1.58 2.91 -14.62
C VAL A 97 -0.54 2.12 -15.40
N ALA A 98 -0.19 0.93 -14.93
CA ALA A 98 0.50 -0.08 -15.73
C ALA A 98 -0.07 -1.46 -15.46
N VAL A 99 0.05 -2.34 -16.46
CA VAL A 99 -0.22 -3.76 -16.28
C VAL A 99 0.93 -4.39 -15.51
N VAL A 100 0.59 -5.00 -14.38
CA VAL A 100 1.53 -5.72 -13.52
C VAL A 100 1.06 -7.15 -13.31
N LYS A 101 2.04 -7.99 -12.99
CA LYS A 101 1.84 -9.38 -12.63
C LYS A 101 2.10 -9.56 -11.14
N ARG A 102 1.10 -10.05 -10.40
CA ARG A 102 1.13 -10.27 -8.95
C ARG A 102 0.70 -11.70 -8.62
N PRO A 103 1.08 -12.25 -7.45
CA PRO A 103 0.46 -13.48 -6.95
C PRO A 103 -1.05 -13.27 -6.74
N ASP A 104 -1.83 -14.31 -7.00
CA ASP A 104 -3.28 -14.29 -6.77
C ASP A 104 -3.64 -14.60 -5.32
N HIS A 105 -2.74 -15.28 -4.61
CA HIS A 105 -2.87 -15.64 -3.19
C HIS A 105 -1.59 -15.25 -2.42
N VAL A 106 -1.76 -14.55 -1.31
CA VAL A 106 -0.67 -14.06 -0.46
C VAL A 106 -0.99 -14.31 1.02
N ILE A 107 0.02 -14.77 1.77
CA ILE A 107 0.01 -14.68 3.24
C ILE A 107 1.03 -13.62 3.66
N CYS A 108 0.57 -12.68 4.47
CA CYS A 108 1.37 -11.62 5.08
C CYS A 108 1.40 -11.79 6.60
N GLU A 109 2.59 -11.87 7.16
CA GLU A 109 2.81 -11.76 8.61
C GLU A 109 3.09 -10.31 8.96
N ALA A 110 2.47 -9.81 10.03
CA ALA A 110 2.62 -8.43 10.49
C ALA A 110 2.34 -8.34 11.99
N PHE A 111 2.37 -7.11 12.50
CA PHE A 111 1.80 -6.76 13.80
C PHE A 111 0.60 -5.84 13.61
N ASP A 112 -0.38 -5.94 14.52
CA ASP A 112 -1.46 -4.96 14.66
C ASP A 112 -0.96 -3.68 15.36
N GLU A 113 -1.88 -2.73 15.59
CA GLU A 113 -1.57 -1.47 16.27
C GLU A 113 -1.16 -1.63 17.74
N ASP A 114 -1.55 -2.73 18.38
CA ASP A 114 -1.17 -3.10 19.75
C ASP A 114 0.15 -3.89 19.78
N MET A 115 0.82 -4.03 18.63
CA MET A 115 2.03 -4.83 18.44
C MET A 115 1.83 -6.34 18.72
N ASN A 116 0.62 -6.87 18.59
CA ASN A 116 0.37 -8.31 18.59
C ASN A 116 0.65 -8.89 17.19
N PRO A 117 1.26 -10.08 17.10
CA PRO A 117 1.48 -10.72 15.81
C PRO A 117 0.15 -11.15 15.19
N ILE A 118 -0.01 -10.84 13.91
CA ILE A 118 -1.17 -11.21 13.10
C ILE A 118 -0.72 -11.83 11.78
N THR A 119 -1.61 -12.65 11.21
CA THR A 119 -1.44 -13.24 9.89
C THR A 119 -2.64 -12.85 9.05
N VAL A 120 -2.39 -12.28 7.88
CA VAL A 120 -3.40 -11.84 6.93
C VAL A 120 -3.23 -12.66 5.66
N GLU A 121 -4.29 -13.38 5.30
CA GLU A 121 -4.41 -14.12 4.06
C GLU A 121 -5.26 -13.29 3.10
N GLY A 122 -4.78 -13.10 1.87
CA GLY A 122 -5.47 -12.28 0.88
C GLY A 122 -5.46 -12.94 -0.50
N PHE A 123 -6.52 -12.65 -1.25
CA PHE A 123 -6.73 -13.12 -2.61
C PHE A 123 -7.01 -11.94 -3.55
N GLY A 124 -6.86 -12.11 -4.86
CA GLY A 124 -7.30 -11.13 -5.86
C GLY A 124 -6.83 -9.69 -5.57
N LEU A 125 -7.78 -8.75 -5.47
CA LEU A 125 -7.47 -7.34 -5.23
C LEU A 125 -6.73 -7.11 -3.90
N PHE A 126 -7.10 -7.82 -2.84
CA PHE A 126 -6.45 -7.68 -1.55
C PHE A 126 -5.02 -8.25 -1.54
N ALA A 127 -4.79 -9.39 -2.19
CA ALA A 127 -3.43 -9.91 -2.42
C ALA A 127 -2.55 -8.91 -3.18
N ARG A 128 -3.13 -8.24 -4.18
CA ARG A 128 -2.47 -7.18 -4.97
C ARG A 128 -2.14 -5.98 -4.09
N ALA A 129 -3.09 -5.49 -3.30
CA ALA A 129 -2.88 -4.39 -2.36
C ALA A 129 -1.78 -4.72 -1.33
N LEU A 130 -1.80 -5.91 -0.74
CA LEU A 130 -0.76 -6.37 0.19
C LEU A 130 0.64 -6.33 -0.44
N CYS A 131 0.77 -6.77 -1.70
CA CYS A 131 2.03 -6.67 -2.44
C CYS A 131 2.43 -5.21 -2.67
N HIS A 132 1.51 -4.40 -3.19
CA HIS A 132 1.76 -3.00 -3.53
C HIS A 132 2.20 -2.17 -2.33
N GLU A 133 1.46 -2.27 -1.23
CA GLU A 133 1.77 -1.49 -0.02
C GLU A 133 3.06 -1.96 0.65
N THR A 134 3.37 -3.26 0.59
CA THR A 134 4.64 -3.78 1.10
C THR A 134 5.83 -3.29 0.26
N ASP A 135 5.68 -3.24 -1.07
CA ASP A 135 6.70 -2.73 -1.99
C ASP A 135 7.07 -1.26 -1.67
N HIS A 136 6.07 -0.43 -1.35
CA HIS A 136 6.30 0.96 -0.93
C HIS A 136 7.22 1.06 0.28
N LEU A 137 7.13 0.13 1.23
CA LEU A 137 7.99 0.11 2.42
C LEU A 137 9.46 -0.16 2.06
N ASP A 138 9.72 -0.79 0.92
CA ASP A 138 11.05 -1.11 0.42
C ASP A 138 11.53 -0.13 -0.66
N GLY A 139 10.75 0.92 -0.93
CA GLY A 139 11.06 1.96 -1.93
C GLY A 139 10.80 1.53 -3.37
N ILE A 140 10.03 0.46 -3.56
CA ILE A 140 9.63 -0.09 -4.85
C ILE A 140 8.27 0.50 -5.21
N LEU A 141 8.12 0.92 -6.47
CA LEU A 141 6.88 1.42 -7.03
C LEU A 141 6.41 0.46 -8.13
N TYR A 142 5.10 0.40 -8.38
CA TYR A 142 4.56 -0.52 -9.39
C TYR A 142 5.22 -0.43 -10.79
N PRO A 143 5.69 0.75 -11.29
CA PRO A 143 6.37 0.80 -12.58
C PRO A 143 7.71 0.04 -12.62
N ASP A 144 8.33 -0.24 -11.47
CA ASP A 144 9.57 -1.01 -11.41
C ASP A 144 9.35 -2.51 -11.61
N VAL A 145 8.10 -2.98 -11.43
CA VAL A 145 7.69 -4.40 -11.51
C VAL A 145 6.67 -4.65 -12.62
N ALA A 146 6.31 -3.62 -13.38
CA ALA A 146 5.39 -3.71 -14.51
C ALA A 146 6.04 -4.38 -15.72
N GLU A 147 5.24 -5.09 -16.51
CA GLU A 147 5.71 -5.70 -17.77
C GLU A 147 5.89 -4.64 -18.87
N GLU A 148 5.10 -3.57 -18.79
CA GLU A 148 5.12 -2.44 -19.72
C GLU A 148 5.23 -1.10 -18.97
N PRO A 149 5.76 -0.03 -19.60
CA PRO A 149 5.83 1.28 -18.99
C PRO A 149 4.44 1.82 -18.58
N ALA A 150 4.40 2.55 -17.46
CA ALA A 150 3.18 3.21 -17.03
C ALA A 150 2.66 4.20 -18.08
N ARG A 151 1.38 4.11 -18.38
CA ARG A 151 0.64 4.96 -19.30
C ARG A 151 -0.28 5.90 -18.53
N ASP A 152 -0.61 7.03 -19.16
CA ASP A 152 -1.65 7.90 -18.65
C ASP A 152 -3.03 7.24 -18.80
N VAL A 153 -3.88 7.42 -17.78
CA VAL A 153 -5.28 7.04 -17.84
C VAL A 153 -5.98 7.98 -18.83
N THR A 154 -6.74 7.40 -19.75
CA THR A 154 -7.44 8.17 -20.78
C THR A 154 -8.82 8.59 -20.29
N MET A 155 -9.39 9.68 -20.84
CA MET A 155 -10.71 10.17 -20.41
C MET A 155 -11.84 9.13 -20.51
N GLU A 156 -11.73 8.15 -21.41
CA GLU A 156 -12.72 7.07 -21.58
C GLU A 156 -12.73 6.07 -20.41
N GLU A 157 -11.66 6.03 -19.60
CA GLU A 157 -11.51 5.11 -18.45
C GLU A 157 -11.90 5.76 -17.12
N VAL A 158 -12.31 7.03 -17.15
CA VAL A 158 -12.72 7.82 -15.99
C VAL A 158 -14.26 7.95 -15.89
N GLU A 159 -15.01 7.47 -16.91
CA GLU A 159 -16.48 7.38 -16.91
C GLU A 159 -17.00 6.08 -16.29
#